data_AF-A0A4S2QYI5-F1
#
_entry.id   AF-A0A4S2QYI5-F1
#
_cell.length_a   1.000
_cell.length_b   1.000
_cell.length_c   1.000
_cell.angle_alpha   90.00
_cell.angle_beta   90.00
_cell.angle_gamma   90.00
#
_symmetry.space_group_name_H-M   'P 1'
#
loop_
_entity.id
_entity.type
_entity.pdbx_description
1 polymer ?
#
loop_
_entity_poly.entity_id
_entity_poly.type
_entity_poly.pdbx_seq_one_letter_code
_entity_poly.pdbx_strand_id
1 'polypeptide(L)'
;MPSSVPTEPVFATADDVMEAMGDGGLECRLLRRARANFGSGLDCVAEIMGTEVENEIQVLDPARFSRDDIGDSIAAGREVYKHTIVAAGNWFIWVRYPVFAPQVAKALKGVVLPPTGQGQRS
;
A
#
# COMPACT_ATOMS: atom_id res chain seq x y z
N MET A 1 9.97 -10.50 -1.63
CA MET A 1 9.74 -9.06 -1.27
C MET A 1 11.06 -8.29 -1.17
N PRO A 2 11.13 -6.99 -1.50
CA PRO A 2 12.34 -6.20 -1.26
C PRO A 2 12.73 -6.20 0.22
N SER A 3 14.02 -6.33 0.52
CA SER A 3 14.55 -6.37 1.89
C SER A 3 14.33 -5.09 2.69
N SER A 4 14.08 -3.97 2.01
CA SER A 4 13.72 -2.70 2.62
C SER A 4 12.30 -2.65 3.15
N VAL A 5 11.43 -3.59 2.76
CA VAL A 5 10.05 -3.65 3.24
C VAL A 5 10.04 -4.32 4.62
N PRO A 6 9.48 -3.67 5.65
CA PRO A 6 9.42 -4.25 7.00
C PRO A 6 8.46 -5.45 7.02
N THR A 7 8.66 -6.37 7.98
CA THR A 7 7.80 -7.54 8.16
C THR A 7 6.51 -7.23 8.92
N GLU A 8 6.38 -6.03 9.47
CA GLU A 8 5.27 -5.55 10.26
C GLU A 8 4.94 -4.10 9.87
N PRO A 9 3.71 -3.60 10.09
CA PRO A 9 2.56 -4.33 10.66
C PRO A 9 1.92 -5.33 9.68
N VAL A 10 1.36 -6.40 10.21
CA VAL A 10 0.47 -7.34 9.50
C VAL A 10 -0.99 -7.04 9.83
N PHE A 11 -1.86 -7.08 8.83
CA PHE A 11 -3.30 -6.84 8.97
C PHE A 11 -4.12 -8.02 8.47
N ALA A 12 -5.31 -8.24 9.04
CA ALA A 12 -6.19 -9.31 8.59
C ALA A 12 -7.00 -8.89 7.36
N THR A 13 -7.42 -7.63 7.30
CA THR A 13 -8.26 -7.11 6.21
C THR A 13 -7.82 -5.72 5.74
N ALA A 14 -8.28 -5.33 4.55
CA ALA A 14 -8.08 -3.97 4.04
C ALA A 14 -8.87 -2.92 4.84
N ASP A 15 -9.96 -3.31 5.51
CA ASP A 15 -10.66 -2.43 6.46
C ASP A 15 -9.77 -2.12 7.67
N ASP A 16 -8.99 -3.09 8.18
CA ASP A 16 -8.05 -2.87 9.29
C ASP A 16 -6.92 -1.89 8.87
N VAL A 17 -6.47 -1.97 7.61
CA VAL A 17 -5.49 -1.00 7.08
C VAL A 17 -6.11 0.39 7.02
N MET A 18 -7.37 0.50 6.57
CA MET A 18 -8.10 1.76 6.50
C MET A 18 -8.31 2.38 7.89
N GLU A 19 -8.63 1.57 8.91
CA GLU A 19 -8.68 1.99 10.32
C GLU A 19 -7.31 2.46 10.82
N ALA A 20 -6.25 1.70 10.53
CA ALA A 20 -4.88 2.08 10.90
C ALA A 20 -4.40 3.38 10.20
N MET A 21 -4.90 3.68 9.00
CA MET A 21 -4.67 4.99 8.37
C MET A 21 -5.31 6.11 9.21
N GLY A 22 -6.54 5.92 9.68
CA GLY A 22 -7.24 6.84 10.57
C GLY A 22 -6.48 7.08 11.88
N ASP A 23 -6.05 6.00 12.55
CA ASP A 23 -5.21 6.08 13.75
C ASP A 23 -3.88 6.84 13.50
N GLY A 24 -3.35 6.74 12.27
CA GLY A 24 -2.18 7.47 11.81
C GLY A 24 -2.44 8.93 11.42
N GLY A 25 -3.67 9.42 11.60
CA GLY A 25 -4.10 10.79 11.27
C GLY A 25 -4.53 10.99 9.82
N LEU A 26 -4.80 9.91 9.08
CA LEU A 26 -5.22 9.92 7.68
C LEU A 26 -6.55 9.18 7.54
N GLU A 27 -7.64 9.81 7.98
CA GLU A 27 -8.99 9.29 7.78
C GLU A 27 -9.22 8.96 6.30
N CYS A 28 -9.43 7.66 6.01
CA CYS A 28 -9.62 7.19 4.65
C CYS A 28 -11.05 6.70 4.46
N ARG A 29 -11.81 7.44 3.63
CA ARG A 29 -13.22 7.13 3.35
C ARG A 29 -13.33 6.10 2.24
N LEU A 30 -14.00 4.99 2.51
CA LEU A 30 -14.25 3.93 1.54
C LEU A 30 -14.91 4.46 0.25
N LEU A 31 -14.34 4.10 -0.90
CA LEU A 31 -14.91 4.36 -2.23
C LEU A 31 -15.54 3.11 -2.82
N ARG A 32 -14.79 2.01 -2.86
CA ARG A 32 -15.25 0.71 -3.37
C ARG A 32 -14.46 -0.43 -2.75
N ARG A 33 -15.07 -1.61 -2.70
CA ARG A 33 -14.34 -2.85 -2.38
C ARG A 33 -13.79 -3.45 -3.66
N ALA A 34 -12.50 -3.76 -3.68
CA ALA A 34 -11.86 -4.45 -4.77
C ALA A 34 -12.05 -5.97 -4.58
N ARG A 35 -12.22 -6.71 -5.68
CA ARG A 35 -12.16 -8.18 -5.60
C ARG A 35 -10.72 -8.58 -5.39
N ALA A 36 -10.40 -9.09 -4.20
CA ALA A 36 -9.15 -9.79 -3.93
C ALA A 36 -9.41 -11.30 -4.03
N ASN A 37 -8.68 -12.00 -4.91
CA ASN A 37 -8.91 -13.43 -5.13
C ASN A 37 -8.59 -14.28 -3.89
N PHE A 38 -7.68 -13.82 -3.02
CA PHE A 38 -7.20 -14.57 -1.83
C PHE A 38 -6.73 -13.63 -0.71
N GLY A 39 -7.50 -12.57 -0.44
CA GLY A 39 -7.17 -11.55 0.56
C GLY A 39 -8.31 -10.56 0.71
N SER A 40 -8.00 -9.32 1.07
CA SER A 40 -8.96 -8.21 1.09
C SER A 40 -8.40 -7.03 0.31
N GLY A 41 -9.25 -6.33 -0.44
CA GLY A 41 -8.86 -5.14 -1.19
C GLY A 41 -9.96 -4.11 -1.19
N LEU A 42 -9.59 -2.84 -1.16
CA LEU A 42 -10.50 -1.71 -1.25
C LEU A 42 -9.80 -0.47 -1.79
N ASP A 43 -10.58 0.45 -2.30
CA ASP A 43 -10.12 1.80 -2.60
C ASP A 43 -10.73 2.75 -1.58
N CYS A 44 -9.93 3.68 -1.07
CA CYS A 44 -10.40 4.75 -0.20
C CYS A 44 -9.78 6.09 -0.59
N VAL A 45 -10.40 7.17 -0.15
CA VAL A 45 -9.89 8.53 -0.33
C VAL A 45 -9.57 9.14 1.02
N ALA A 46 -8.34 9.66 1.17
CA ALA A 46 -7.90 10.41 2.34
C ALA A 46 -7.65 11.87 1.96
N GLU A 47 -8.00 12.80 2.83
CA GLU A 47 -7.61 14.20 2.65
C GLU A 47 -6.21 14.42 3.23
N ILE A 48 -5.26 14.83 2.38
CA ILE A 48 -3.88 15.11 2.79
C ILE A 48 -3.53 16.52 2.34
N MET A 49 -3.31 17.42 3.30
CA MET A 49 -3.00 18.83 3.03
C MET A 49 -4.04 19.50 2.11
N GLY A 50 -5.33 19.22 2.34
CA GLY A 50 -6.44 19.76 1.53
C GLY A 50 -6.58 19.15 0.13
N THR A 51 -5.89 18.05 -0.17
CA THR A 51 -6.01 17.31 -1.43
C THR A 51 -6.63 15.94 -1.19
N GLU A 52 -7.61 15.56 -2.00
CA GLU A 52 -8.15 14.20 -2.01
C GLU A 52 -7.14 13.23 -2.65
N VAL A 53 -6.68 12.25 -1.89
CA VAL A 53 -5.70 11.25 -2.30
C VAL A 53 -6.35 9.88 -2.30
N GLU A 54 -6.49 9.29 -3.49
CA GLU A 54 -6.98 7.93 -3.67
C GLU A 54 -5.88 6.91 -3.37
N ASN A 55 -6.25 5.89 -2.60
CA ASN A 55 -5.40 4.79 -2.18
C ASN A 55 -6.08 3.47 -2.53
N GLU A 56 -5.44 2.64 -3.35
CA GLU A 56 -5.85 1.26 -3.58
C GLU A 56 -5.09 0.36 -2.60
N ILE A 57 -5.81 -0.24 -1.66
CA ILE A 57 -5.29 -1.09 -0.60
C ILE A 57 -5.44 -2.56 -0.99
N GLN A 58 -4.37 -3.33 -0.82
CA GLN A 58 -4.34 -4.79 -0.99
C GLN A 58 -3.72 -5.43 0.26
N VAL A 59 -4.45 -6.39 0.85
CA VAL A 59 -3.99 -7.22 1.97
C VAL A 59 -4.07 -8.68 1.53
N LEU A 60 -2.95 -9.39 1.62
CA LEU A 60 -2.83 -10.78 1.18
C LEU A 60 -2.78 -11.73 2.39
N ASP A 61 -3.49 -12.85 2.32
CA ASP A 61 -3.52 -13.86 3.38
C ASP A 61 -2.14 -14.55 3.49
N PRO A 62 -1.41 -14.39 4.61
CA PRO A 62 -0.08 -14.98 4.77
C PRO A 62 -0.10 -16.52 4.85
N ALA A 63 -1.26 -17.14 5.06
CA ALA A 63 -1.40 -18.59 4.97
C ALA A 63 -1.41 -19.10 3.52
N ARG A 64 -1.63 -18.22 2.55
CA ARG A 64 -1.74 -18.55 1.12
C ARG A 64 -0.64 -17.92 0.27
N PHE A 65 -0.18 -16.73 0.64
CA PHE A 65 0.88 -16.01 -0.06
C PHE A 65 2.12 -15.92 0.81
N SER A 66 3.23 -16.39 0.26
CA SER A 66 4.54 -16.15 0.84
C SER A 66 4.91 -14.67 0.72
N ARG A 67 5.92 -14.28 1.50
CA ARG A 67 6.53 -12.96 1.37
C ARG A 67 7.03 -12.70 -0.05
N ASP A 68 7.46 -13.72 -0.78
CA ASP A 68 7.94 -13.56 -2.15
C ASP A 68 6.80 -13.32 -3.14
N ASP A 69 5.67 -14.02 -3.02
CA ASP A 69 4.49 -13.78 -3.87
C ASP A 69 3.95 -12.34 -3.73
N ILE A 70 3.95 -11.82 -2.49
CA ILE A 70 3.57 -10.42 -2.22
C ILE A 70 4.61 -9.48 -2.85
N GLY A 71 5.89 -9.83 -2.77
CA GLY A 71 6.97 -9.11 -3.42
C GLY A 71 6.83 -9.01 -4.94
N ASP A 72 6.42 -10.10 -5.58
CA ASP A 72 6.21 -10.17 -7.03
C ASP A 72 5.02 -9.31 -7.45
N SER A 73 3.96 -9.28 -6.65
CA SER A 73 2.81 -8.39 -6.86
C SER A 73 3.21 -6.92 -6.80
N ILE A 74 4.04 -6.56 -5.81
CA ILE A 74 4.61 -5.21 -5.68
C ILE A 74 5.53 -4.89 -6.87
N ALA A 75 6.37 -5.82 -7.30
CA ALA A 75 7.28 -5.64 -8.43
C ALA A 75 6.50 -5.38 -9.72
N ALA A 76 5.47 -6.19 -10.01
CA ALA A 76 4.59 -5.99 -11.16
C ALA A 76 3.91 -4.61 -11.14
N GLY A 77 3.41 -4.18 -9.97
CA GLY A 77 2.85 -2.84 -9.75
C GLY A 77 3.81 -1.72 -10.16
N ARG A 78 5.07 -1.83 -9.72
CA ARG A 78 6.11 -0.83 -9.96
C ARG A 78 6.67 -0.87 -11.38
N GLU A 79 6.70 -2.04 -12.00
CA GLU A 79 7.29 -2.26 -13.33
C GLU A 79 6.33 -2.00 -14.47
N VAL A 80 5.15 -2.62 -14.42
CA VAL A 80 4.18 -2.61 -15.51
C VAL A 80 3.36 -1.33 -15.49
N TYR A 81 2.86 -0.97 -14.31
CA TYR A 81 1.93 0.16 -14.17
C TYR A 81 2.59 1.44 -13.67
N LYS A 82 3.90 1.39 -13.37
CA LYS A 82 4.68 2.52 -12.85
C LYS A 82 4.06 3.13 -11.58
N HIS A 83 3.54 2.28 -10.71
CA HIS A 83 2.93 2.70 -9.46
C HIS A 83 3.99 3.07 -8.41
N THR A 84 3.68 4.09 -7.60
CA THR A 84 4.35 4.31 -6.31
C THR A 84 3.60 3.51 -5.26
N ILE A 85 4.30 2.59 -4.60
CA ILE A 85 3.72 1.64 -3.66
C ILE A 85 4.19 1.96 -2.25
N VAL A 86 3.28 1.96 -1.28
CA VAL A 86 3.61 1.88 0.15
C VAL A 86 3.40 0.44 0.60
N ALA A 87 4.35 -0.16 1.30
CA ALA A 87 4.22 -1.56 1.72
C ALA A 87 4.81 -1.82 3.12
N ALA A 88 4.23 -2.81 3.80
CA ALA A 88 4.77 -3.47 4.99
C ALA A 88 4.07 -4.83 5.17
N GLY A 89 4.65 -5.69 6.01
CA GLY A 89 4.01 -6.94 6.44
C GLY A 89 3.44 -7.76 5.28
N ASN A 90 2.11 -7.91 5.27
CA ASN A 90 1.34 -8.66 4.27
C ASN A 90 0.49 -7.76 3.34
N TRP A 91 0.75 -6.46 3.29
CA TRP A 91 -0.08 -5.50 2.58
C TRP A 91 0.74 -4.54 1.73
N PHE A 92 0.08 -3.96 0.73
CA PHE A 92 0.62 -2.87 -0.07
C PHE A 92 -0.50 -1.93 -0.52
N ILE A 93 -0.15 -0.66 -0.71
CA ILE A 93 -1.04 0.40 -1.16
C ILE A 93 -0.45 1.04 -2.39
N TRP A 94 -1.22 1.12 -3.47
CA TRP A 94 -0.92 2.05 -4.54
C TRP A 94 -1.48 3.42 -4.19
N VAL A 95 -0.57 4.39 -4.03
CA VAL A 95 -0.92 5.79 -3.78
C VAL A 95 -0.99 6.50 -5.13
N ARG A 96 -2.19 6.89 -5.55
CA ARG A 96 -2.43 7.46 -6.90
C ARG A 96 -1.68 8.77 -7.15
N TYR A 97 -1.40 9.51 -6.08
CA TYR A 97 -0.62 10.74 -6.09
C TYR A 97 0.71 10.55 -5.34
N PRO A 98 1.82 10.19 -6.03
CA PRO A 98 3.08 9.76 -5.41
C PRO A 98 3.68 10.72 -4.37
N VAL A 99 3.44 12.02 -4.53
CA VAL A 99 3.94 13.06 -3.60
C VAL A 99 3.42 12.89 -2.17
N PHE A 100 2.28 12.21 -1.98
CA PHE A 100 1.69 11.95 -0.68
C PHE A 100 2.02 10.55 -0.11
N ALA A 101 2.75 9.72 -0.86
CA ALA A 101 3.17 8.39 -0.39
C ALA A 101 3.97 8.42 0.92
N PRO A 102 4.85 9.42 1.20
CA PRO A 102 5.54 9.51 2.49
C PRO A 102 4.60 9.67 3.68
N GLN A 103 3.49 10.40 3.53
CA GLN A 103 2.49 10.60 4.59
C GLN A 103 1.76 9.30 4.88
N VAL A 104 1.35 8.57 3.83
CA VAL A 104 0.72 7.25 3.95
C VAL A 104 1.67 6.25 4.61
N ALA A 105 2.94 6.22 4.18
CA ALA A 105 3.98 5.37 4.77
C ALA A 105 4.21 5.69 6.25
N LYS A 106 4.24 6.97 6.62
CA LYS A 106 4.40 7.40 8.02
C LYS A 106 3.21 6.95 8.89
N ALA A 107 1.98 7.13 8.41
CA ALA A 107 0.77 6.73 9.13
C ALA A 107 0.76 5.22 9.43
N LEU A 108 1.16 4.40 8.45
CA LEU A 108 1.07 2.95 8.52
C LEU A 108 2.38 2.25 8.89
N LYS A 109 3.45 3.00 9.21
CA LYS A 109 4.81 2.47 9.46
C LYS A 109 5.35 1.61 8.30
N GLY A 110 4.94 1.95 7.07
CA GLY A 110 5.39 1.30 5.84
C GLY A 110 6.58 2.00 5.20
N VAL A 111 7.01 1.47 4.06
CA VAL A 111 8.06 2.09 3.23
C VAL A 111 7.53 2.46 1.85
N VAL A 112 8.04 3.56 1.30
CA VAL A 112 7.74 4.00 -0.07
C VAL A 112 8.66 3.28 -1.04
N LEU A 113 8.06 2.66 -2.06
CA LEU A 113 8.72 1.98 -3.15
C LEU A 113 8.39 2.72 -4.46
N PRO A 114 9.33 3.50 -5.03
CA PRO A 114 9.07 4.26 -6.25
C PRO A 114 8.95 3.32 -7.47
N PRO A 115 8.37 3.81 -8.59
CA PRO A 115 8.34 3.07 -9.85
C PRO A 115 9.74 2.62 -10.27
N THR A 116 9.87 1.44 -10.87
CA THR A 116 11.17 1.02 -11.40
C THR A 116 11.53 1.87 -12.62
N GLY A 117 12.78 2.36 -12.66
CA GLY A 117 13.30 3.23 -13.72
C GLY A 117 13.21 4.73 -13.45
N GLN A 118 12.52 5.18 -12.39
CA GLN A 118 12.60 6.55 -11.91
C GLN A 118 13.56 6.63 -10.71
N GLY A 119 14.84 6.89 -10.98
CA GLY A 119 15.80 7.35 -9.97
C GLY A 119 16.54 6.28 -9.16
N GLN A 120 17.29 5.40 -9.82
CA GLN A 120 18.66 5.12 -9.38
C GLN A 120 19.57 6.04 -10.18
N ARG A 121 19.68 7.30 -9.75
CA ARG A 121 20.89 8.09 -10.05
C ARG A 121 21.66 8.12 -8.75
N SER A 122 22.76 7.36 -8.76
CA SER A 122 23.86 7.40 -7.81
C SER A 122 24.37 8.82 -7.60
#